data_AF-A0A5N9HEP2-F1
#
_entry.id   AF-A0A5N9HEP2-F1
#
_cell.length_a   1.000
_cell.length_b   1.000
_cell.length_c   1.000
_cell.angle_alpha   90.00
_cell.angle_beta   90.00
_cell.angle_gamma   90.00
#
_symmetry.space_group_name_H-M   'P 1'
#
loop_
_entity.id
_entity.type
_entity.pdbx_description
1 polymer ?
#
loop_
_entity_poly.entity_id
_entity_poly.type
_entity_poly.pdbx_seq_one_letter_code
_entity_poly.pdbx_strand_id
1 'polypeptide(L)' 'MPDENKKELRADMLFEIVKAKYGDRLTDEQLEEVRNGVDGVEGLAAELRKVRLTNAVEPFANFQPFRGADNDE' A
#
# COMPACT_ATOMS: atom_id res chain seq x y z
N MET A 1 20.52 9.41 -13.54
CA MET A 1 19.44 8.61 -12.91
C MET A 1 18.60 9.53 -12.01
N PRO A 2 17.61 10.27 -12.54
CA PRO A 2 16.77 11.15 -11.72
C PRO A 2 15.56 10.45 -11.06
N ASP A 3 15.15 9.27 -11.56
CA ASP A 3 13.98 8.54 -11.06
C ASP A 3 14.25 7.71 -9.79
N GLU A 4 15.46 7.17 -9.63
CA GLU A 4 15.83 6.44 -8.39
C GLU A 4 15.84 7.38 -7.18
N ASN A 5 16.45 8.56 -7.31
CA ASN A 5 16.41 9.60 -6.25
C ASN A 5 14.98 10.00 -5.88
N LYS A 6 14.05 10.04 -6.84
CA LYS A 6 12.64 10.34 -6.56
C LYS A 6 11.93 9.20 -5.83
N LYS A 7 12.27 7.95 -6.14
CA LYS A 7 11.75 6.78 -5.44
C LYS A 7 12.19 6.79 -3.98
N GLU A 8 13.48 7.00 -3.72
CA GLU A 8 14.04 7.06 -2.37
C GLU A 8 13.38 8.16 -1.53
N LEU A 9 13.26 9.37 -2.11
CA LEU A 9 12.55 10.49 -1.46
C LEU A 9 11.10 10.15 -1.10
N ARG A 10 10.38 9.42 -1.96
CA ARG A 10 8.98 9.06 -1.72
C ARG A 10 8.86 7.97 -0.64
N ALA A 11 9.74 6.98 -0.66
CA ALA A 11 9.79 5.93 0.35
C ALA A 11 10.09 6.51 1.74
N ASP A 12 11.06 7.42 1.85
CA ASP A 12 11.36 8.11 3.11
C ASP A 12 10.16 8.91 3.64
N MET A 13 9.48 9.67 2.77
CA MET A 13 8.28 10.41 3.17
C MET A 13 7.18 9.50 3.69
N LEU A 14 6.96 8.34 3.05
CA LEU A 14 5.96 7.37 3.47
C LEU A 14 6.33 6.69 4.78
N PHE A 15 7.61 6.36 4.96
CA PHE A 15 8.13 5.84 6.22
C PHE A 15 7.89 6.82 7.38
N GLU A 16 8.17 8.12 7.18
CA GLU A 16 7.92 9.13 8.20
C GLU A 16 6.43 9.26 8.57
N ILE A 17 5.50 9.06 7.64
CA ILE A 17 4.06 9.00 7.94
C ILE A 17 3.73 7.80 8.83
N VAL A 18 4.29 6.63 8.53
CA VAL A 18 4.07 5.41 9.33
C VAL A 18 4.67 5.58 10.72
N LYS A 19 5.90 6.08 10.81
CA LYS A 19 6.59 6.36 12.07
C LYS A 19 5.83 7.39 12.93
N ALA A 20 5.31 8.46 12.33
CA ALA A 20 4.53 9.46 13.06
C ALA A 20 3.19 8.91 13.61
N LYS A 21 2.61 7.88 12.97
CA LYS A 21 1.33 7.28 13.38
C LYS A 21 1.47 6.14 14.38
N TYR A 22 2.55 5.37 14.28
CA TYR A 22 2.67 4.08 14.97
C TYR A 22 4.03 3.86 15.63
N GLY A 23 4.99 4.77 15.48
CA GLY A 23 6.36 4.59 15.97
C GLY A 23 6.47 4.50 17.49
N ASP A 24 5.50 5.02 18.24
CA ASP A 24 5.39 4.87 19.70
C ASP A 24 5.10 3.42 20.14
N ARG A 25 4.64 2.56 19.22
CA ARG A 25 4.28 1.15 19.47
C ARG A 25 5.32 0.17 18.94
N LEU A 26 6.40 0.65 18.33
CA LEU A 26 7.37 -0.17 17.63
C LEU A 26 8.74 -0.02 18.28
N THR A 27 9.47 -1.13 18.34
CA THR A 27 10.89 -1.09 18.67
C THR A 27 11.70 -0.54 17.49
N ASP A 28 12.94 -0.15 17.73
CA ASP A 28 13.85 0.31 16.67
C ASP A 28 14.05 -0.76 15.59
N GLU A 29 14.13 -2.04 15.97
CA GLU A 29 14.23 -3.17 15.04
C GLU A 29 12.98 -3.29 14.16
N GLN A 30 11.79 -3.17 14.75
CA GLN A 30 10.54 -3.19 14.01
C GLN A 30 10.38 -1.97 13.09
N LEU A 31 10.88 -0.80 13.51
CA LEU A 31 10.91 0.39 12.67
C LEU A 31 11.81 0.20 11.45
N GLU A 32 12.95 -0.47 11.62
CA GLU A 32 13.83 -0.80 10.50
C GLU A 32 13.18 -1.81 9.54
N GLU A 33 12.50 -2.82 10.05
CA GLU A 33 11.69 -3.73 9.21
C GLU A 33 10.59 -2.99 8.44
N VAL A 34 9.92 -2.02 9.08
CA VAL A 34 8.92 -1.16 8.42
C VAL A 34 9.56 -0.33 7.31
N ARG A 35 10.74 0.26 7.52
CA ARG A 35 11.48 1.01 6.49
C ARG A 35 11.76 0.13 5.26
N ASN A 36 12.26 -1.09 5.49
CA ASN A 36 12.52 -2.07 4.43
C ASN A 36 11.22 -2.48 3.71
N GLY A 37 10.14 -2.68 4.45
CA GLY A 37 8.82 -2.98 3.88
C GLY A 37 8.28 -1.86 2.99
N VAL A 38 8.44 -0.59 3.41
CA VAL A 38 8.01 0.57 2.61
C VAL A 38 8.77 0.66 1.29
N ASP A 39 10.09 0.46 1.29
CA ASP A 39 10.86 0.49 0.03
C ASP A 39 10.46 -0.64 -0.92
N GLY A 40 10.24 -1.85 -0.39
CA GLY A 40 9.74 -2.99 -1.16
C GLY A 40 8.36 -2.74 -1.78
N VAL A 41 7.42 -2.19 -1.00
CA VAL A 41 6.07 -1.84 -1.48
C VAL A 41 6.12 -0.72 -2.52
N GLU A 42 6.99 0.27 -2.35
CA GLU A 42 7.16 1.35 -3.34
C GLU A 42 7.71 0.84 -4.67
N GLY A 43 8.65 -0.13 -4.63
CA GLY A 43 9.11 -0.85 -5.82
C GLY A 43 7.97 -1.58 -6.53
N LEU A 44 7.17 -2.35 -5.79
CA LEU A 44 6.01 -3.06 -6.35
C LEU A 44 4.97 -2.08 -6.92
N ALA A 45 4.70 -0.97 -6.23
CA ALA A 45 3.76 0.04 -6.67
C ALA A 45 4.23 0.72 -7.97
N ALA A 46 5.53 0.94 -8.14
CA ALA A 46 6.09 1.46 -9.39
C ALA A 46 5.83 0.51 -10.58
N GLU A 47 5.96 -0.79 -10.38
CA GLU A 47 5.62 -1.79 -11.41
C GLU A 47 4.12 -1.83 -11.70
N LEU A 48 3.27 -1.83 -10.67
CA LEU A 48 1.81 -1.82 -10.83
C LEU A 48 1.31 -0.58 -11.58
N ARG A 49 1.92 0.59 -11.38
CA ARG A 49 1.56 1.83 -12.10
C ARG A 49 1.81 1.76 -13.60
N LYS A 50 2.64 0.83 -14.08
CA LYS A 50 2.86 0.62 -15.53
C LYS A 50 1.66 -0.05 -16.19
N VAL A 51 0.79 -0.69 -15.41
CA VAL A 51 -0.44 -1.33 -15.90
C VAL A 51 -1.49 -0.25 -16.16
N ARG A 52 -1.87 -0.08 -17.43
CA ARG A 52 -2.93 0.87 -17.81
C ARG A 52 -4.31 0.27 -17.55
N LEU A 53 -5.00 0.79 -16.55
CA LEU A 53 -6.40 0.49 -16.28
C LEU A 53 -7.29 1.52 -16.99
N THR A 54 -8.40 1.06 -17.58
CA THR A 54 -9.46 1.94 -18.06
C THR A 54 -10.57 2.01 -17.02
N ASN A 55 -11.47 2.99 -17.11
CA ASN A 55 -12.62 3.09 -16.19
C ASN A 55 -13.59 1.90 -16.29
N ALA A 56 -13.46 1.06 -17.32
CA ALA A 56 -14.23 -0.18 -17.45
C ALA A 56 -13.62 -1.36 -16.69
N VAL A 57 -12.42 -1.20 -16.10
CA VAL A 57 -11.78 -2.27 -15.31
C VAL A 57 -12.26 -2.17 -13.88
N GLU A 58 -13.16 -3.07 -13.51
CA GLU A 58 -13.66 -3.19 -12.13
C GLU A 58 -12.62 -3.85 -11.21
N PRO A 59 -12.66 -3.55 -9.89
CA PRO A 59 -11.89 -4.29 -8.89
C PRO A 59 -12.21 -5.80 -8.94
N PHE A 60 -11.22 -6.63 -8.57
CA PHE A 60 -11.42 -8.10 -8.52
C PHE A 60 -12.58 -8.51 -7.61
N ALA A 61 -12.76 -7.81 -6.49
CA ALA A 61 -13.86 -8.01 -5.57
C ALA A 61 -14.77 -6.78 -5.59
N ASN A 62 -15.94 -6.92 -6.20
CA ASN A 62 -16.99 -5.93 -6.11
C ASN A 62 -17.68 -6.01 -4.75
N PHE A 63 -18.05 -4.85 -4.21
CA PHE A 63 -18.85 -4.80 -2.99
C PHE A 63 -20.19 -5.51 -3.22
N GLN A 64 -20.49 -6.51 -2.38
CA GLN A 64 -21.77 -7.18 -2.34
C GLN A 64 -22.43 -6.87 -1.00
N PRO A 65 -23.57 -6.15 -0.97
CA PRO A 65 -24.27 -5.93 0.28
C PRO A 65 -24.73 -7.27 0.84
N PHE A 66 -24.56 -7.46 2.15
CA PHE A 66 -25.13 -8.58 2.86
C PHE A 66 -26.66 -8.48 2.80
N ARG A 67 -27.34 -9.48 2.22
CA ARG A 67 -28.79 -9.46 2.05
C ARG A 67 -29.56 -10.15 3.19
N GLY A 68 -28.88 -10.64 4.23
CA GLY A 68 -29.48 -11.65 5.10
C GLY A 68 -29.66 -12.95 4.32
N ALA A 69 -29.81 -14.07 4.99
CA ALA A 69 -30.31 -15.24 4.29
C ALA A 69 -31.72 -14.91 3.82
N ASP A 70 -31.98 -15.01 2.52
CA ASP A 70 -33.31 -15.40 2.05
C ASP A 70 -33.50 -16.83 2.55
N ASN A 71 -33.78 -16.98 3.86
CA ASN A 71 -34.28 -18.20 4.47
C ASN A 71 -35.80 -18.23 4.21
N ASP A 72 -36.17 -18.28 2.94
CA ASP A 72 -37.48 -18.75 2.53
C ASP A 72 -37.22 -19.83 1.45
N GLU A 73 -37.52 -21.06 1.86
CA GLU A 73 -37.46 -22.37 1.16
C GLU A 73 -36.19 -23.24 1.32
#